data_AF-G9BHZ6-F1
#
_entry.id   AF-G9BHZ6-F1
#
_cell.length_a   1.000
_cell.length_b   1.000
_cell.length_c   1.000
_cell.angle_alpha   90.00
_cell.angle_beta   90.00
_cell.angle_gamma   90.00
#
_symmetry.space_group_name_H-M   'P 1'
#
loop_
_entity.id
_entity.type
_entity.pdbx_description
1 polymer ?
#
loop_
_entity_poly.entity_id
_entity_poly.type
_entity_poly.pdbx_seq_one_letter_code
_entity_poly.pdbx_strand_id
1 'polypeptide(L)'
;GYNKFYIQGGDWGSIIGSAISALFPENVLGFHSNMCVLNTPLATIKSYITSWMPERFIPARFFYNHHFPLKDKYKFLIVESGYFHIQATKP
;
A
#
# COMPACT_ATOMS: atom_id res chain seq x y z
N GLY A 1 -10.30 -21.58 -20.48
CA GLY A 1 -9.81 -20.55 -19.53
C GLY A 1 -9.01 -21.20 -18.42
N TYR A 2 -8.30 -20.41 -17.61
CA TYR A 2 -7.53 -20.91 -16.46
C TYR A 2 -8.37 -20.89 -15.18
N ASN A 3 -8.40 -22.00 -14.45
CA ASN A 3 -9.16 -22.11 -13.19
C ASN A 3 -8.32 -21.73 -11.96
N LYS A 4 -6.99 -21.76 -12.09
CA LYS A 4 -6.03 -21.42 -11.04
C LYS A 4 -4.90 -20.59 -11.65
N PHE A 5 -4.48 -19.52 -10.99
CA PHE A 5 -3.46 -18.62 -11.53
C PHE A 5 -2.71 -17.86 -10.43
N TYR A 6 -1.54 -17.34 -10.79
CA TYR A 6 -0.80 -16.38 -9.98
C TYR A 6 -1.11 -14.96 -10.43
N ILE A 7 -0.94 -14.01 -9.51
CA ILE A 7 -1.07 -12.58 -9.81
C ILE A 7 0.24 -11.89 -9.45
N GLN A 8 0.72 -11.03 -10.35
CA GLN A 8 1.71 -10.01 -10.03
C GLN A 8 1.09 -8.64 -10.29
N GLY A 9 1.26 -7.70 -9.36
CA GLY A 9 0.68 -6.36 -9.51
C GLY A 9 1.52 -5.24 -8.89
N GLY A 10 1.60 -4.12 -9.60
CA GLY A 10 2.06 -2.82 -9.11
C GLY A 10 1.04 -1.74 -9.51
N ASP A 11 1.12 -0.55 -8.91
CA ASP A 11 0.18 0.56 -9.18
C ASP A 11 -1.30 0.10 -9.10
N TRP A 12 -2.15 0.40 -10.10
CA TRP A 12 -3.52 -0.11 -10.16
C TRP A 12 -3.60 -1.64 -10.12
N GLY A 13 -2.62 -2.33 -10.70
CA GLY A 13 -2.54 -3.78 -10.69
C GLY A 13 -2.34 -4.37 -9.29
N SER A 14 -1.73 -3.64 -8.36
CA SER A 14 -1.62 -4.13 -6.98
C SER A 14 -2.94 -4.02 -6.22
N ILE A 15 -3.72 -2.96 -6.48
CA ILE A 15 -5.06 -2.77 -5.92
C ILE A 15 -6.01 -3.84 -6.47
N ILE A 16 -6.04 -4.01 -7.80
CA ILE A 16 -6.87 -5.02 -8.47
C ILE A 16 -6.43 -6.43 -8.06
N GLY A 17 -5.13 -6.71 -8.05
CA GLY A 17 -4.59 -8.02 -7.66
C GLY A 17 -4.93 -8.38 -6.21
N SER A 18 -4.85 -7.41 -5.29
CA SER A 18 -5.27 -7.59 -3.91
C SER A 18 -6.77 -7.88 -3.82
N ALA A 19 -7.60 -7.20 -4.60
CA ALA A 19 -9.05 -7.42 -4.63
C ALA A 19 -9.41 -8.81 -5.18
N ILE A 20 -8.80 -9.23 -6.29
CA ILE A 20 -9.02 -10.57 -6.87
C ILE A 20 -8.60 -11.66 -5.88
N SER A 21 -7.46 -11.48 -5.22
CA SER A 21 -6.97 -12.44 -4.22
C SER A 21 -7.91 -12.57 -3.02
N ALA A 22 -8.55 -11.47 -2.61
CA ALA A 22 -9.51 -11.47 -1.50
C ALA A 22 -10.88 -12.04 -1.91
N LEU A 23 -11.34 -11.76 -3.14
CA LEU A 23 -12.68 -12.13 -3.62
C LEU A 23 -12.74 -13.56 -4.19
N PHE A 24 -11.64 -14.06 -4.78
CA PHE A 24 -11.57 -15.36 -5.45
C PHE A 24 -10.37 -16.18 -4.97
N PRO A 25 -10.23 -16.41 -3.65
CA PRO A 25 -9.07 -17.09 -3.09
C PRO A 25 -8.91 -18.52 -3.61
N GLU A 26 -10.00 -19.18 -4.01
CA GLU A 26 -9.96 -20.49 -4.65
C GLU A 26 -9.30 -20.43 -6.03
N ASN A 27 -9.31 -19.31 -6.76
CA ASN A 27 -8.65 -19.23 -8.07
C ASN A 27 -7.19 -18.76 -7.96
N VAL A 28 -6.83 -18.04 -6.90
CA VAL A 28 -5.51 -17.42 -6.76
C VAL A 28 -4.55 -18.32 -5.99
N LEU A 29 -3.52 -18.82 -6.69
CA LEU A 29 -2.46 -19.63 -6.11
C LEU A 29 -1.43 -18.80 -5.32
N GLY A 30 -1.33 -17.51 -5.63
CA GLY A 30 -0.45 -16.59 -4.93
C GLY A 30 -0.48 -15.20 -5.56
N PHE A 31 -0.28 -14.18 -4.72
CA PHE A 31 -0.22 -12.78 -5.12
C PHE A 31 1.12 -12.16 -4.74
N HIS A 32 1.87 -11.75 -5.76
CA HIS A 32 3.10 -10.98 -5.61
C HIS A 32 2.82 -9.51 -5.89
N SER A 33 3.06 -8.65 -4.90
CA SER A 33 2.92 -7.19 -5.06
C SER A 33 4.25 -6.49 -4.83
N ASN A 34 4.60 -5.60 -5.75
CA ASN A 34 5.70 -4.65 -5.54
C ASN A 34 5.20 -3.29 -5.03
N MET A 35 3.89 -3.16 -4.75
CA MET A 35 3.27 -1.95 -4.19
C MET A 35 2.15 -2.33 -3.24
N CYS A 36 2.47 -2.49 -1.96
CA CYS A 36 1.50 -2.80 -0.91
C CYS A 36 1.00 -1.50 -0.26
N VAL A 37 -0.25 -1.12 -0.56
CA VAL A 37 -0.88 0.08 0.01
C VAL A 37 -1.91 -0.33 1.04
N LEU A 38 -1.87 0.28 2.22
CA LEU A 38 -2.87 0.07 3.28
C LEU A 38 -3.28 1.43 3.85
N ASN A 39 -4.46 1.91 3.44
CA ASN A 39 -5.01 3.19 3.88
C ASN A 39 -6.33 3.01 4.64
N THR A 40 -6.25 2.38 5.81
CA THR A 40 -7.40 2.20 6.71
C THR A 40 -7.21 3.02 7.99
N PRO A 41 -8.29 3.42 8.69
CA PRO A 41 -8.16 4.21 9.92
C PRO A 41 -7.26 3.55 10.98
N LEU A 42 -7.37 2.22 11.12
CA LEU A 42 -6.52 1.46 12.05
C LEU A 42 -5.04 1.46 11.63
N ALA A 43 -4.76 1.37 10.33
CA ALA A 43 -3.38 1.46 9.83
C ALA A 43 -2.80 2.85 10.10
N THR A 44 -3.57 3.92 9.85
CA THR A 44 -3.17 5.30 10.15
C THR A 44 -2.87 5.50 11.64
N ILE A 45 -3.74 5.01 12.53
CA ILE A 45 -3.51 5.08 13.98
C ILE A 45 -2.22 4.32 14.36
N LYS A 46 -2.02 3.12 13.81
CA LYS A 46 -0.78 2.36 14.03
C LYS A 46 0.45 3.11 13.54
N SER A 47 0.41 3.72 12.35
CA SER A 47 1.52 4.53 11.83
C SER A 47 1.85 5.70 12.76
N TYR A 48 0.84 6.38 13.32
CA TYR A 48 1.08 7.41 14.31
C TYR A 48 1.75 6.84 15.55
N ILE A 49 1.20 5.78 16.17
CA ILE A 49 1.80 5.14 17.37
C ILE A 49 3.25 4.71 17.08
N THR A 50 3.50 4.08 15.93
CA THR A 50 4.83 3.66 15.51
C THR A 50 5.78 4.85 15.30
N SER A 51 5.29 6.03 14.91
CA SER A 51 6.14 7.22 14.78
C SER A 51 6.77 7.66 16.10
N TRP A 52 6.14 7.37 17.25
CA TRP A 52 6.67 7.71 18.57
C TRP A 52 7.61 6.62 19.11
N MET A 53 7.42 5.37 18.69
CA MET A 53 8.16 4.20 19.19
C MET A 53 8.53 3.22 18.06
N PRO A 54 9.30 3.66 17.05
CA PRO A 54 9.51 2.91 15.81
C PRO A 54 10.22 1.57 16.04
N GLU A 55 11.19 1.54 16.95
CA GLU A 55 12.01 0.35 17.27
C GLU A 55 11.19 -0.81 17.82
N ARG A 56 9.99 -0.55 18.37
CA ARG A 56 9.09 -1.61 18.86
C ARG A 56 8.31 -2.32 17.76
N PHE A 57 8.09 -1.66 16.62
CA PHE A 57 7.23 -2.19 15.54
C PHE A 57 7.98 -2.45 14.25
N ILE A 58 9.14 -1.82 14.05
CA ILE A 58 9.96 -1.97 12.85
C ILE A 58 11.29 -2.61 13.25
N PRO A 59 11.57 -3.86 12.82
CA PRO A 59 12.73 -4.63 13.30
C PRO A 59 14.06 -4.13 12.75
N ALA A 60 14.08 -3.45 11.59
CA ALA A 60 15.32 -2.98 10.96
C ALA A 60 15.32 -1.46 10.77
N ARG A 61 16.42 -0.82 11.14
CA ARG A 61 16.60 0.64 11.01
C ARG A 61 16.51 1.14 9.56
N PHE A 62 16.83 0.29 8.58
CA PHE A 62 16.62 0.59 7.16
C PHE A 62 15.16 0.95 6.86
N PHE A 63 14.21 0.18 7.42
CA PHE A 63 12.78 0.43 7.26
C PHE A 63 12.31 1.66 8.04
N TYR A 64 13.00 2.04 9.11
CA TYR A 64 12.66 3.25 9.86
C TYR A 64 12.76 4.51 8.99
N ASN A 65 13.92 4.76 8.39
CA ASN A 65 14.16 5.92 7.54
C ASN A 65 13.28 5.92 6.27
N HIS A 66 12.87 4.74 5.83
CA HIS A 66 11.94 4.62 4.70
C HIS A 66 10.51 5.07 5.08
N HIS A 67 10.02 4.74 6.28
CA HIS A 67 8.63 5.00 6.70
C HIS A 67 8.46 6.31 7.48
N PHE A 68 9.52 6.82 8.12
CA PHE A 68 9.49 7.99 9.00
C PHE A 68 10.53 9.05 8.58
N PRO A 69 10.28 10.34 8.87
CA PRO A 69 9.09 10.87 9.54
C PRO A 69 7.85 10.93 8.63
N LEU A 70 6.66 10.76 9.21
CA LEU A 70 5.40 10.77 8.44
C LEU A 70 5.14 12.12 7.75
N LYS A 71 5.60 13.23 8.33
CA LYS A 71 5.43 14.58 7.78
C LYS A 71 5.96 14.68 6.33
N ASP A 72 7.14 14.12 6.08
CA ASP A 72 7.77 14.19 4.76
C ASP A 72 7.02 13.33 3.75
N LYS A 73 6.48 12.20 4.19
CA LYS A 73 5.65 11.30 3.37
C LYS A 73 4.33 11.96 2.98
N TYR A 74 3.64 12.60 3.92
CA TYR A 74 2.41 13.34 3.62
C TYR A 74 2.68 14.56 2.73
N LYS A 75 3.77 15.30 2.96
CA LYS A 75 4.16 16.41 2.09
C LYS A 75 4.38 15.93 0.66
N PHE A 76 5.14 14.83 0.48
CA PHE A 76 5.37 14.22 -0.82
C PHE A 76 4.05 13.81 -1.49
N LEU A 77 3.16 13.13 -0.77
CA LEU A 77 1.85 12.74 -1.30
C LEU A 77 1.01 13.93 -1.76
N ILE A 78 1.01 15.04 -1.01
CA ILE A 78 0.26 16.24 -1.40
C ILE A 78 0.83 16.85 -2.69
N VAL A 79 2.15 16.93 -2.81
CA VAL A 79 2.81 17.54 -3.98
C VAL A 79 2.63 16.68 -5.23
N GLU A 80 2.77 15.35 -5.12
CA GLU A 80 2.77 14.45 -6.27
C GLU A 80 1.38 13.95 -6.69
N SER A 81 0.34 14.17 -5.88
CA SER A 81 -1.03 13.69 -6.17
C SER A 81 -1.85 14.60 -7.09
N GLY A 82 -1.26 15.64 -7.69
CA GLY A 82 -1.97 16.58 -8.56
C GLY A 82 -2.64 15.90 -9.76
N TYR A 83 -1.93 15.02 -10.46
CA TYR A 83 -2.48 14.26 -11.59
C TYR A 83 -3.62 13.33 -11.15
N PHE A 84 -3.44 12.67 -10.00
CA PHE A 84 -4.42 11.75 -9.44
C PHE A 84 -5.70 12.50 -9.07
N HIS A 85 -5.59 13.69 -8.50
CA HIS A 85 -6.73 14.51 -8.10
C HIS A 85 -7.56 14.97 -9.31
N ILE A 86 -6.93 15.43 -10.39
CA ILE A 86 -7.66 15.84 -11.60
C ILE A 86 -8.29 14.63 -12.30
N GLN A 87 -7.59 13.51 -12.45
CA GLN A 87 -8.15 12.30 -13.07
C GLN A 87 -9.31 11.71 -12.27
N ALA A 88 -9.28 11.80 -10.93
CA ALA A 88 -10.36 11.30 -10.07
C ALA A 88 -11.62 12.18 -10.09
N THR A 89 -11.53 13.43 -10.53
CA THR A 89 -12.64 14.40 -10.47
C THR A 89 -13.12 14.85 -11.85
N LYS A 90 -12.20 14.93 -12.82
CA LYS A 90 -12.38 15.44 -14.19
C LYS A 90 -11.50 14.63 -15.17
N PRO A 91 -11.84 13.36 -15.41
CA PRO A 91 -11.08 12.48 -16.29
C PRO A 91 -11.10 12.95 -17.76
#